data_AF-A0A8D2JCA4-F1
#
_entry.id   AF-A0A8D2JCA4-F1
#
_cell.length_a   1.000
_cell.length_b   1.000
_cell.length_c   1.000
_cell.angle_alpha   90.00
_cell.angle_beta   90.00
_cell.angle_gamma   90.00
#
_symmetry.space_group_name_H-M   'P 1'
#
loop_
_entity.id
_entity.type
_entity.pdbx_description
1 polymer ?
#
loop_
_entity_poly.entity_id
_entity_poly.type
_entity_poly.pdbx_seq_one_letter_code
_entity_poly.pdbx_strand_id
1 'polypeptide(L)'
;MSGPPGLPGRPGPVGPKGDTVVGPRGPPGVPGLPGPPGFGPPGPPGPPGPPGPPGPPGSTAIYGSAPMPGPPGPPGEPGLPASRNLVTTLRNVNTMLQMVHLVSEGTLIYLSETSDVFIRVQNGWKKVQLGELIPIPEHSLPPPAISSPGFQPLPAPIPADSTRPSLHLVALNAPFSGDMRADYECFQQARAAGLVSTYRAFLSSHLQDLLTVVRKADRYLLPIVNLKGEILFNNWESIFSGNGGQFDLQIPIYSFDGRNVMTDPAWAQKIIWHGSSLNGIRQISNYCEAWRTSDLAVMGQASLLKSGKLLDQKSYSCSNSFIVLCIENSYISDIGRK
;
A
#
# COMPACT_ATOMS: atom_id res chain seq x y z
N MET A 1 77.49 3.62 -80.33
CA MET A 1 76.42 4.64 -80.39
C MET A 1 75.23 4.09 -79.61
N SER A 2 74.88 4.73 -78.50
CA SER A 2 73.74 4.32 -77.66
C SER A 2 72.43 4.60 -78.39
N GLY A 3 71.55 3.60 -78.48
CA GLY A 3 70.22 3.75 -79.06
C GLY A 3 69.32 4.64 -78.20
N PRO A 4 68.31 5.31 -78.80
CA PRO A 4 67.42 6.21 -78.08
C PRO A 4 66.68 5.49 -76.95
N PRO A 5 66.37 6.18 -75.83
CA PRO A 5 65.62 5.60 -74.72
C PRO A 5 64.31 4.96 -75.18
N GLY A 6 63.99 3.80 -74.62
CA GLY A 6 62.77 3.06 -74.95
C GLY A 6 61.52 3.91 -74.69
N LEU A 7 60.51 3.77 -75.56
CA LEU A 7 59.23 4.45 -75.42
C LEU A 7 58.61 4.14 -74.04
N PRO A 8 58.06 5.14 -73.33
CA PRO A 8 57.36 4.92 -72.06
C PRO A 8 56.26 3.86 -72.22
N GLY A 9 56.20 2.93 -71.27
CA GLY A 9 55.22 1.85 -71.27
C GLY A 9 53.79 2.40 -71.32
N ARG A 10 52.92 1.72 -72.08
CA ARG A 10 51.50 2.11 -72.18
C ARG A 10 50.86 2.07 -70.79
N PRO A 11 50.04 3.06 -70.40
CA PRO A 11 49.30 3.01 -69.15
C PRO A 11 48.49 1.72 -69.04
N GLY A 12 48.49 1.12 -67.85
CA GLY A 12 47.73 -0.11 -67.59
C GLY A 12 46.22 0.11 -67.77
N PRO A 13 45.47 -0.94 -68.11
CA PRO A 13 44.02 -0.85 -68.26
C PRO A 13 43.36 -0.39 -66.95
N VAL A 14 42.33 0.46 -67.08
CA VAL A 14 41.53 0.94 -65.94
C VAL A 14 40.90 -0.26 -65.23
N GLY A 15 41.06 -0.32 -63.91
CA GLY A 15 40.51 -1.41 -63.09
C GLY A 15 38.97 -1.49 -63.16
N PRO A 16 38.39 -2.69 -62.98
CA PRO A 16 36.94 -2.86 -63.04
C PRO A 16 36.25 -2.03 -61.95
N LYS A 17 35.09 -1.46 -62.32
CA LYS A 17 34.24 -0.66 -61.42
C LYS A 17 33.79 -1.54 -60.26
N GLY A 18 34.08 -1.12 -59.03
CA GLY A 18 33.70 -1.87 -57.81
C GLY A 18 32.19 -1.98 -57.68
N ASP A 19 31.70 -3.22 -57.49
CA ASP A 19 30.29 -3.49 -57.22
C ASP A 19 29.90 -2.91 -55.86
N THR A 20 29.01 -1.93 -55.87
CA THR A 20 28.40 -1.38 -54.67
C THR A 20 27.46 -2.42 -54.07
N VAL A 21 27.97 -3.19 -53.11
CA VAL A 21 27.15 -4.02 -52.23
C VAL A 21 26.40 -3.06 -51.31
N VAL A 22 25.19 -2.67 -51.70
CA VAL A 22 24.24 -2.05 -50.77
C VAL A 22 23.87 -3.15 -49.76
N GLY A 23 24.33 -3.00 -48.52
CA GLY A 23 23.98 -3.91 -47.44
C GLY A 23 22.47 -3.97 -47.24
N PRO A 24 21.93 -5.09 -46.70
CA PRO A 24 20.50 -5.20 -46.42
C PRO A 24 20.05 -4.05 -45.53
N ARG A 25 18.86 -3.51 -45.82
CA ARG A 25 18.22 -2.47 -44.98
C ARG A 25 18.19 -2.94 -43.54
N GLY A 26 18.68 -2.12 -42.62
CA GLY A 26 18.65 -2.43 -41.18
C GLY A 26 17.21 -2.72 -40.71
N PRO A 27 17.05 -3.53 -39.64
CA PRO A 27 15.73 -3.83 -39.12
C PRO A 27 14.97 -2.55 -38.74
N PRO A 28 13.63 -2.54 -38.84
CA PRO A 28 12.81 -1.43 -38.37
C PRO A 28 13.18 -1.05 -36.93
N GLY A 29 13.28 0.26 -36.66
CA GLY A 29 13.53 0.74 -35.31
C GLY A 29 12.46 0.22 -34.33
N VAL A 30 12.86 -0.03 -33.09
CA VAL A 30 11.93 -0.41 -32.03
C VAL A 30 10.81 0.65 -31.90
N PRO A 31 9.55 0.24 -31.68
CA PRO A 31 8.47 1.18 -31.39
C PRO A 31 8.86 2.13 -30.26
N GLY A 32 8.52 3.41 -30.42
CA GLY A 32 8.76 4.41 -29.38
C GLY A 32 8.12 4.01 -28.06
N LEU A 33 8.77 4.37 -26.95
CA LEU A 33 8.21 4.17 -25.61
C LEU A 33 6.82 4.81 -25.52
N PRO A 34 5.85 4.17 -24.83
CA PRO A 34 4.56 4.78 -24.55
C PRO A 34 4.74 6.16 -23.93
N GLY A 35 3.93 7.13 -24.36
CA GLY A 35 3.98 8.49 -23.82
C GLY A 35 3.75 8.49 -22.30
N PRO A 36 4.31 9.48 -21.57
CA PRO A 36 4.08 9.60 -20.14
C PRO A 36 2.57 9.72 -19.84
N PRO A 37 2.09 9.15 -18.72
CA PRO A 37 0.70 9.30 -18.29
C PRO A 37 0.31 10.78 -18.25
N GLY A 38 -0.86 11.12 -18.81
CA GLY A 38 -1.34 12.50 -18.84
C GLY A 38 -1.50 13.07 -17.44
N PHE A 39 -0.60 13.98 -17.05
CA PHE A 39 -0.78 14.82 -15.88
C PHE A 39 -1.76 15.95 -16.26
N GLY A 40 -2.98 15.89 -15.75
CA GLY A 40 -3.85 17.07 -15.74
C GLY A 40 -3.23 18.15 -14.85
N PRO A 41 -3.31 19.44 -15.22
CA PRO A 41 -2.82 20.52 -14.37
C PRO A 41 -3.55 20.51 -13.02
N PRO A 42 -2.89 20.94 -11.93
CA PRO A 42 -3.55 21.16 -10.64
C PRO A 42 -4.81 22.02 -10.80
N GLY A 43 -5.86 21.70 -10.03
CA GLY A 43 -7.07 22.51 -10.01
C GLY A 43 -6.77 23.97 -9.65
N PRO A 44 -7.55 24.95 -10.14
CA PRO A 44 -7.33 26.34 -9.80
C PRO A 44 -7.42 26.56 -8.29
N PRO A 45 -6.68 27.55 -7.73
CA PRO A 45 -6.82 27.94 -6.34
C PRO A 45 -8.29 28.22 -5.98
N GLY A 46 -8.69 27.84 -4.76
CA GLY A 46 -10.04 28.13 -4.25
C GLY A 46 -10.33 29.63 -4.22
N PRO A 47 -11.62 30.03 -4.23
CA PRO A 47 -12.00 31.44 -4.13
C PRO A 47 -11.52 32.05 -2.81
N PRO A 48 -11.22 33.37 -2.76
CA PRO A 48 -10.92 34.07 -1.52
C PRO A 48 -12.02 33.86 -0.48
N GLY A 49 -11.63 33.73 0.79
CA GLY A 49 -12.59 33.63 1.90
C GLY A 49 -13.49 34.87 2.01
N PRO A 50 -14.68 34.74 2.63
CA PRO A 50 -15.57 35.88 2.86
C PRO A 50 -14.90 36.93 3.79
N PRO A 51 -15.25 38.22 3.65
CA PRO A 51 -14.79 39.26 4.56
C PRO A 51 -15.09 38.91 6.03
N GLY A 52 -14.16 39.26 6.93
CA GLY A 52 -14.38 39.08 8.35
C GLY A 52 -15.60 39.86 8.86
N PRO A 53 -16.22 39.42 9.97
CA PRO A 53 -17.33 40.15 10.57
C PRO A 53 -16.90 41.56 11.01
N PRO A 54 -17.81 42.56 10.97
CA PRO A 54 -17.54 43.89 11.50
C PRO A 54 -17.05 43.83 12.96
N GLY A 55 -16.06 44.66 13.28
CA GLY A 55 -15.58 44.78 14.66
C GLY A 55 -16.70 45.20 15.62
N PRO A 56 -16.61 44.82 16.91
CA PRO A 56 -17.58 45.25 17.90
C PRO A 56 -17.63 46.78 18.02
N PRO A 57 -18.79 47.38 18.38
CA PRO A 57 -18.91 48.82 18.59
C PRO A 57 -17.93 49.29 19.67
N GLY A 58 -17.13 50.32 19.35
CA GLY A 58 -16.08 50.81 20.23
C GLY A 58 -16.63 51.41 21.53
N SER A 59 -16.15 50.93 22.67
CA SER A 59 -16.24 51.64 23.93
C SER A 59 -15.25 52.81 23.95
N THR A 60 -15.69 53.91 24.53
CA THR A 60 -15.06 55.23 24.47
C THR A 60 -13.68 55.32 25.11
N ALA A 61 -12.85 56.16 24.48
CA ALA A 61 -11.65 56.87 24.96
C ALA A 61 -10.34 56.07 25.11
N ILE A 62 -9.40 56.28 24.18
CA ILE A 62 -8.14 57.03 24.36
C ILE A 62 -7.36 57.02 23.03
N TYR A 63 -6.69 58.13 22.76
CA TYR A 63 -5.94 58.47 21.55
C TYR A 63 -4.90 57.42 21.09
N GLY A 64 -4.84 57.21 19.77
CA GLY A 64 -3.57 57.02 19.06
C GLY A 64 -3.11 55.59 18.78
N SER A 65 -3.84 54.82 17.98
CA SER A 65 -3.23 53.77 17.14
C SER A 65 -4.10 53.52 15.91
N ALA A 66 -3.49 53.55 14.74
CA ALA A 66 -4.14 53.13 13.50
C ALA A 66 -4.62 51.68 13.64
N PRO A 67 -5.78 51.30 13.08
CA PRO A 67 -6.27 49.93 13.19
C PRO A 67 -5.26 49.00 12.51
N MET A 68 -4.65 48.11 13.29
CA MET A 68 -3.82 47.02 12.75
C MET A 68 -4.67 46.18 11.78
N PRO A 69 -4.17 45.87 10.57
CA PRO A 69 -4.80 44.87 9.73
C PRO A 69 -4.99 43.58 10.52
N GLY A 70 -6.18 42.98 10.42
CA GLY A 70 -6.44 41.69 11.05
C GLY A 70 -5.44 40.63 10.57
N PRO A 71 -5.13 39.61 11.39
CA PRO A 71 -4.24 38.54 10.98
C PRO A 71 -4.77 37.88 9.68
N PRO A 72 -3.88 37.41 8.79
CA PRO A 72 -4.28 36.61 7.64
C PRO A 72 -5.20 35.47 8.06
N GLY A 73 -6.26 35.22 7.30
CA GLY A 73 -7.15 34.10 7.55
C GLY A 73 -6.39 32.77 7.56
N PRO A 74 -6.86 31.74 8.27
CA PRO A 74 -6.24 30.43 8.26
C PRO A 74 -6.18 29.88 6.81
N PRO A 75 -5.14 29.08 6.46
CA PRO A 75 -5.10 28.38 5.18
C PRO A 75 -6.42 27.63 4.95
N GLY A 76 -6.95 27.69 3.73
CA GLY A 76 -8.15 26.93 3.37
C GLY A 76 -7.94 25.44 3.63
N GLU A 77 -9.00 24.74 4.03
CA GLU A 77 -8.93 23.30 4.27
C GLU A 77 -8.33 22.59 3.03
N PRO A 78 -7.40 21.62 3.22
CA PRO A 78 -6.91 20.81 2.13
C PRO A 78 -8.07 20.19 1.34
N GLY A 79 -8.06 20.36 0.02
CA GLY A 79 -9.04 19.70 -0.83
C GLY A 79 -9.05 18.19 -0.57
N LEU A 80 -10.24 17.62 -0.36
CA LEU A 80 -10.41 16.20 -0.09
C LEU A 80 -9.69 15.38 -1.19
N PRO A 81 -8.90 14.35 -0.83
CA PRO A 81 -8.30 13.47 -1.81
C PRO A 81 -9.42 12.87 -2.67
N ALA A 82 -9.31 13.00 -3.99
CA ALA A 82 -10.22 12.38 -4.94
C ALA A 82 -10.07 10.85 -4.89
N SER A 83 -10.63 10.22 -3.86
CA SER A 83 -10.87 8.79 -3.83
C SER A 83 -11.97 8.51 -4.84
N ARG A 84 -11.59 8.16 -6.07
CA ARG A 84 -12.52 7.67 -7.08
C ARG A 84 -12.95 6.24 -6.76
N ASN A 85 -13.45 5.99 -5.55
CA ASN A 85 -14.30 4.83 -5.31
C ASN A 85 -15.70 5.21 -5.83
N LEU A 86 -15.92 5.02 -7.13
CA LEU A 86 -17.20 5.31 -7.79
C LEU A 86 -18.36 4.50 -7.19
N VAL A 87 -18.07 3.42 -6.45
CA VAL A 87 -19.06 2.58 -5.78
C VAL A 87 -18.63 2.30 -4.33
N THR A 88 -19.54 2.49 -3.38
CA THR A 88 -19.36 2.19 -1.95
C THR A 88 -20.49 1.30 -1.47
N THR A 89 -20.18 0.29 -0.66
CA THR A 89 -21.21 -0.57 -0.02
C THR A 89 -21.43 -0.12 1.41
N LEU A 90 -22.67 0.22 1.76
CA LEU A 90 -23.08 0.56 3.11
C LEU A 90 -24.15 -0.42 3.59
N ARG A 91 -24.31 -0.52 4.90
CA ARG A 91 -25.24 -1.47 5.51
C ARG A 91 -26.70 -1.07 5.29
N ASN A 92 -27.04 0.20 5.58
CA ASN A 92 -28.41 0.71 5.55
C ASN A 92 -28.49 2.22 5.29
N VAL A 93 -29.73 2.72 5.16
CA VAL A 93 -30.04 4.13 4.87
C VAL A 93 -29.54 5.06 5.98
N ASN A 94 -29.58 4.63 7.25
CA ASN A 94 -29.12 5.47 8.37
C ASN A 94 -27.61 5.75 8.26
N THR A 95 -26.81 4.72 7.94
CA THR A 95 -25.38 4.88 7.66
C THR A 95 -25.14 5.77 6.44
N MET A 96 -25.96 5.64 5.39
CA MET A 96 -25.88 6.51 4.21
C MET A 96 -26.14 7.98 4.55
N LEU A 97 -27.17 8.27 5.35
CA LEU A 97 -27.52 9.64 5.76
C LEU A 97 -26.46 10.27 6.68
N GLN A 98 -25.79 9.49 7.51
CA GLN A 98 -24.67 9.97 8.34
C GLN A 98 -23.43 10.34 7.50
N MET A 99 -23.32 9.81 6.28
CA MET A 99 -22.16 9.98 5.38
C MET A 99 -22.37 11.06 4.31
N VAL A 100 -23.43 11.89 4.41
CA VAL A 100 -23.81 12.93 3.42
C VAL A 100 -22.68 13.90 3.05
N HIS A 101 -21.88 14.30 4.05
CA HIS A 101 -20.77 15.24 3.86
C HIS A 101 -19.44 14.55 3.54
N LEU A 102 -19.37 13.23 3.71
CA LEU A 102 -18.16 12.42 3.54
C LEU A 102 -18.08 11.77 2.16
N VAL A 103 -19.20 11.68 1.45
CA VAL A 103 -19.30 11.07 0.13
C VAL A 103 -19.34 12.15 -0.95
N SER A 104 -18.41 12.07 -1.89
CA SER A 104 -18.34 12.98 -3.04
C SER A 104 -19.51 12.77 -4.01
N GLU A 105 -19.94 13.86 -4.64
CA GLU A 105 -20.90 13.83 -5.75
C GLU A 105 -20.48 12.87 -6.86
N GLY A 106 -21.45 12.15 -7.42
CA GLY A 106 -21.23 11.10 -8.42
C GLY A 106 -20.94 9.70 -7.87
N THR A 107 -20.76 9.53 -6.56
CA THR A 107 -20.57 8.21 -5.95
C THR A 107 -21.86 7.39 -5.94
N LEU A 108 -21.80 6.14 -6.38
CA LEU A 108 -22.87 5.16 -6.19
C LEU A 108 -22.73 4.47 -4.83
N ILE A 109 -23.85 4.28 -4.13
CA ILE A 109 -23.94 3.58 -2.87
C ILE A 109 -24.85 2.38 -3.02
N TYR A 110 -24.35 1.19 -2.74
CA TYR A 110 -25.15 -0.03 -2.62
C TYR A 110 -25.47 -0.31 -1.15
N LEU A 111 -26.75 -0.47 -0.81
CA LEU A 111 -27.20 -0.85 0.53
C LEU A 111 -27.35 -2.37 0.61
N SER A 112 -26.53 -3.03 1.42
CA SER A 112 -26.53 -4.50 1.49
C SER A 112 -27.81 -5.08 2.10
N GLU A 113 -28.48 -4.35 3.00
CA GLU A 113 -29.71 -4.85 3.65
C GLU A 113 -30.94 -4.78 2.74
N THR A 114 -31.06 -3.75 1.90
CA THR A 114 -32.23 -3.55 1.03
C THR A 114 -31.95 -3.84 -0.44
N SER A 115 -30.69 -4.10 -0.80
CA SER A 115 -30.22 -4.18 -2.19
C SER A 115 -30.51 -2.94 -3.03
N ASP A 116 -30.74 -1.79 -2.38
CA ASP A 116 -30.98 -0.53 -3.08
C ASP A 116 -29.67 0.14 -3.52
N VAL A 117 -29.71 0.82 -4.66
CA VAL A 117 -28.60 1.66 -5.13
C VAL A 117 -29.00 3.12 -5.11
N PHE A 118 -28.13 3.98 -4.60
CA PHE A 118 -28.28 5.44 -4.58
C PHE A 118 -27.11 6.11 -5.28
N ILE A 119 -27.32 7.29 -5.86
CA ILE A 119 -26.25 8.15 -6.37
C ILE A 119 -26.24 9.48 -5.60
N ARG A 120 -25.04 9.94 -5.21
CA ARG A 120 -24.84 11.26 -4.58
C ARG A 120 -24.94 12.35 -5.65
N VAL A 121 -25.89 13.28 -5.47
CA VAL A 121 -26.13 14.46 -6.35
C VAL A 121 -26.01 15.74 -5.53
N GLN A 122 -25.97 16.91 -6.21
CA GLN A 122 -25.57 18.20 -5.63
C GLN A 122 -26.25 18.64 -4.32
N ASN A 123 -27.40 18.07 -3.95
CA ASN A 123 -28.10 18.36 -2.69
C ASN A 123 -28.78 17.12 -2.06
N GLY A 124 -28.21 15.94 -2.24
CA GLY A 124 -28.72 14.74 -1.58
C GLY A 124 -28.48 13.45 -2.36
N TRP A 125 -29.42 12.53 -2.23
CA TRP A 125 -29.34 11.18 -2.77
C TRP A 125 -30.47 10.94 -3.74
N LYS A 126 -30.16 10.38 -4.91
CA LYS A 126 -31.19 9.89 -5.84
C LYS A 126 -31.16 8.38 -5.84
N LYS A 127 -32.28 7.75 -5.49
CA LYS A 127 -32.42 6.29 -5.59
C LYS A 127 -32.42 5.90 -7.06
N VAL A 128 -31.56 4.94 -7.41
CA VAL A 128 -31.50 4.33 -8.73
C VAL A 128 -32.51 3.19 -8.74
N GLN A 129 -33.47 3.23 -9.65
CA GLN A 129 -34.40 2.12 -9.85
C GLN A 129 -33.64 0.98 -10.52
N LEU A 130 -33.53 -0.15 -9.82
CA LEU A 130 -32.97 -1.38 -10.37
C LEU A 130 -34.08 -2.12 -11.11
N GLY A 131 -33.73 -2.75 -12.23
CA GLY A 131 -34.62 -3.65 -12.94
C GLY A 131 -34.83 -4.96 -12.19
N GLU A 132 -35.42 -5.94 -12.88
CA GLU A 132 -35.61 -7.28 -12.33
C GLU A 132 -34.26 -7.91 -11.94
N LEU A 133 -34.24 -8.60 -10.80
CA LEU A 133 -33.11 -9.42 -10.41
C LEU A 133 -32.98 -10.55 -11.43
N ILE A 134 -31.89 -10.55 -12.19
CA ILE A 134 -31.52 -11.70 -13.00
C ILE A 134 -30.99 -12.75 -12.01
N PRO A 135 -31.74 -13.83 -11.74
CA PRO A 135 -31.29 -14.85 -10.81
C PRO A 135 -30.03 -15.49 -11.39
N ILE A 136 -29.04 -15.69 -10.53
CA ILE A 136 -27.90 -16.54 -10.87
C ILE A 136 -28.48 -17.93 -11.14
N PRO A 137 -28.34 -18.50 -12.36
CA PRO A 137 -28.96 -19.77 -12.71
C PRO A 137 -28.55 -20.85 -11.70
N GLU A 138 -29.47 -21.69 -11.22
CA GLU A 138 -29.14 -22.76 -10.26
C GLU A 138 -28.08 -23.74 -10.80
N HIS A 139 -27.85 -23.74 -12.12
CA HIS A 139 -26.80 -24.51 -12.82
C HIS A 139 -25.59 -23.68 -13.27
N SER A 140 -25.49 -22.41 -12.84
CA SER A 140 -24.26 -21.65 -12.98
C SER A 140 -23.26 -22.16 -11.97
N LEU A 141 -22.54 -23.21 -12.40
CA LEU A 141 -21.39 -23.71 -11.70
C LEU A 141 -20.42 -22.53 -11.48
N PRO A 142 -19.87 -22.33 -10.27
CA PRO A 142 -18.75 -21.42 -10.11
C PRO A 142 -17.68 -21.77 -11.16
N PRO A 143 -16.95 -20.79 -11.70
CA PRO A 143 -15.92 -21.05 -12.70
C PRO A 143 -15.07 -22.22 -12.22
N PRO A 144 -14.77 -23.21 -13.09
CA PRO A 144 -14.18 -24.45 -12.67
C PRO A 144 -12.93 -24.15 -11.85
N ALA A 145 -12.93 -24.54 -10.58
CA ALA A 145 -11.70 -24.71 -9.85
C ALA A 145 -10.90 -25.74 -10.65
N ILE A 146 -9.70 -25.36 -11.09
CA ILE A 146 -8.75 -26.29 -11.70
C ILE A 146 -8.60 -27.45 -10.71
N SER A 147 -9.17 -28.59 -11.08
CA SER A 147 -9.29 -29.76 -10.24
C SER A 147 -7.93 -30.42 -10.11
N SER A 148 -7.38 -30.40 -8.90
CA SER A 148 -6.54 -31.52 -8.45
C SER A 148 -7.47 -32.73 -8.26
N PRO A 149 -7.08 -33.94 -8.69
CA PRO A 149 -8.02 -35.04 -8.78
C PRO A 149 -8.36 -35.63 -7.41
N GLY A 150 -9.64 -35.47 -7.05
CA GLY A 150 -10.53 -36.50 -6.50
C GLY A 150 -10.20 -37.11 -5.14
N PHE A 151 -10.99 -36.76 -4.13
CA PHE A 151 -11.20 -37.63 -2.96
C PHE A 151 -12.57 -38.29 -3.04
N GLN A 152 -12.55 -39.62 -3.08
CA GLN A 152 -13.67 -40.49 -2.75
C GLN A 152 -14.10 -40.27 -1.28
N PRO A 153 -15.34 -40.61 -0.90
CA PRO A 153 -15.77 -40.52 0.49
C PRO A 153 -15.04 -41.58 1.31
N LEU A 154 -14.27 -41.14 2.32
CA LEU A 154 -13.59 -42.02 3.27
C LEU A 154 -14.27 -42.01 4.66
N PRO A 155 -14.00 -43.03 5.48
CA PRO A 155 -14.74 -43.39 6.69
C PRO A 155 -14.42 -42.49 7.89
N ALA A 156 -15.05 -42.83 9.01
CA ALA A 156 -14.98 -42.24 10.35
C ALA A 156 -13.63 -41.61 10.78
N PRO A 157 -13.66 -40.63 11.71
CA PRO A 157 -12.58 -39.67 11.92
C PRO A 157 -11.33 -40.30 12.55
N ILE A 158 -10.18 -40.06 11.92
CA ILE A 158 -8.82 -40.36 12.39
C ILE A 158 -8.06 -38.99 12.38
N PRO A 159 -7.07 -38.74 13.27
CA PRO A 159 -7.05 -37.59 14.16
C PRO A 159 -6.38 -36.36 13.54
N ALA A 160 -6.62 -35.22 14.19
CA ALA A 160 -6.11 -33.89 13.89
C ALA A 160 -4.61 -33.85 13.51
N ASP A 161 -4.31 -33.43 12.28
CA ASP A 161 -3.17 -32.55 12.02
C ASP A 161 -3.35 -31.82 10.67
N SER A 162 -4.10 -30.72 10.67
CA SER A 162 -4.13 -29.76 9.55
C SER A 162 -4.58 -28.40 10.08
N THR A 163 -3.61 -27.54 10.37
CA THR A 163 -3.80 -26.16 10.82
C THR A 163 -4.69 -25.41 9.83
N ARG A 164 -5.68 -24.66 10.35
CA ARG A 164 -6.52 -23.76 9.55
C ARG A 164 -5.63 -22.78 8.75
N PRO A 165 -6.02 -22.39 7.53
CA PRO A 165 -5.26 -21.41 6.75
C PRO A 165 -5.17 -20.09 7.52
N SER A 166 -3.96 -19.52 7.58
CA SER A 166 -3.65 -18.32 8.36
C SER A 166 -2.50 -17.55 7.70
N LEU A 167 -2.27 -16.31 8.15
CA LEU A 167 -1.10 -15.52 7.78
C LEU A 167 -0.24 -15.29 9.01
N HIS A 168 1.06 -15.51 8.89
CA HIS A 168 1.98 -15.37 10.01
C HIS A 168 2.55 -13.95 10.11
N LEU A 169 2.47 -13.35 11.30
CA LEU A 169 3.13 -12.11 11.68
C LEU A 169 4.30 -12.43 12.61
N VAL A 170 5.52 -12.15 12.15
CA VAL A 170 6.78 -12.58 12.78
C VAL A 170 7.74 -11.40 12.82
N ALA A 171 8.55 -11.27 13.87
CA ALA A 171 9.56 -10.22 13.95
C ALA A 171 10.88 -10.61 13.26
N LEU A 172 11.62 -9.62 12.78
CA LEU A 172 13.05 -9.81 12.49
C LEU A 172 13.82 -10.15 13.78
N ASN A 173 14.96 -10.82 13.65
CA ASN A 173 15.82 -11.33 14.73
C ASN A 173 16.68 -10.24 15.42
N ALA A 174 16.54 -8.97 15.05
CA ALA A 174 17.22 -7.86 15.70
C ALA A 174 16.39 -6.57 15.57
N PRO A 175 16.63 -5.55 16.41
CA PRO A 175 16.08 -4.22 16.19
C PRO A 175 16.80 -3.50 15.04
N PHE A 176 16.09 -2.64 14.32
CA PHE A 176 16.60 -1.88 13.18
C PHE A 176 16.33 -0.38 13.32
N SER A 177 17.27 0.42 12.83
CA SER A 177 17.10 1.86 12.67
C SER A 177 16.18 2.18 11.49
N GLY A 178 15.96 3.47 11.25
CA GLY A 178 15.21 3.96 10.11
C GLY A 178 15.92 3.78 8.76
N ASP A 179 17.18 3.34 8.71
CA ASP A 179 17.86 2.98 7.46
C ASP A 179 17.92 1.45 7.33
N MET A 180 17.01 0.89 6.53
CA MET A 180 16.86 -0.55 6.45
C MET A 180 16.28 -1.02 5.11
N ARG A 181 16.75 -2.18 4.66
CA ARG A 181 16.17 -2.92 3.52
C ARG A 181 15.15 -3.94 4.02
N ALA A 182 14.09 -3.46 4.68
CA ALA A 182 13.19 -4.29 5.49
C ALA A 182 12.58 -5.50 4.74
N ASP A 183 12.08 -5.32 3.51
CA ASP A 183 11.53 -6.44 2.72
C ASP A 183 12.59 -7.52 2.43
N TYR A 184 13.85 -7.12 2.21
CA TYR A 184 14.95 -8.06 1.99
C TYR A 184 15.31 -8.83 3.27
N GLU A 185 15.34 -8.14 4.41
CA GLU A 185 15.57 -8.78 5.72
C GLU A 185 14.49 -9.81 6.05
N CYS A 186 13.21 -9.45 5.85
CA CYS A 186 12.10 -10.38 6.05
C CYS A 186 12.23 -11.62 5.17
N PHE A 187 12.60 -11.44 3.90
CA PHE A 187 12.84 -12.55 2.99
C PHE A 187 14.00 -13.44 3.44
N GLN A 188 15.17 -12.85 3.74
CA GLN A 188 16.37 -13.60 4.12
C GLN A 188 16.13 -14.42 5.40
N GLN A 189 15.58 -13.79 6.44
CA GLN A 189 15.42 -14.44 7.74
C GLN A 189 14.30 -15.50 7.72
N ALA A 190 13.22 -15.27 6.96
CA ALA A 190 12.20 -16.30 6.75
C ALA A 190 12.80 -17.55 6.08
N ARG A 191 13.64 -17.38 5.05
CA ARG A 191 14.31 -18.52 4.38
C ARG A 191 15.29 -19.23 5.30
N ALA A 192 16.05 -18.49 6.11
CA ALA A 192 16.96 -19.06 7.10
C ALA A 192 16.22 -19.88 8.18
N ALA A 193 14.99 -19.48 8.53
CA ALA A 193 14.10 -20.23 9.42
C ALA A 193 13.35 -21.39 8.72
N GLY A 194 13.65 -21.66 7.43
CA GLY A 194 13.02 -22.73 6.66
C GLY A 194 11.60 -22.42 6.18
N LEU A 195 11.13 -21.18 6.33
CA LEU A 195 9.79 -20.78 5.92
C LEU A 195 9.73 -20.55 4.41
N VAL A 196 8.72 -21.15 3.79
CA VAL A 196 8.61 -21.19 2.32
C VAL A 196 7.76 -20.05 1.75
N SER A 197 6.89 -19.48 2.56
CA SER A 197 5.98 -18.38 2.22
C SER A 197 6.71 -17.08 1.87
N THR A 198 5.96 -16.12 1.34
CA THR A 198 6.50 -14.80 0.98
C THR A 198 6.22 -13.81 2.09
N TYR A 199 7.27 -13.43 2.81
CA TYR A 199 7.19 -12.41 3.85
C TYR A 199 7.53 -11.02 3.30
N ARG A 200 6.78 -10.03 3.75
CA ARG A 200 7.02 -8.60 3.50
C ARG A 200 7.07 -7.85 4.81
N ALA A 201 7.77 -6.73 4.84
CA ALA A 201 7.82 -5.87 6.00
C ALA A 201 6.43 -5.30 6.32
N PHE A 202 6.07 -5.31 7.61
CA PHE A 202 4.89 -4.64 8.15
C PHE A 202 5.18 -3.14 8.28
N LEU A 203 5.47 -2.48 7.17
CA LEU A 203 5.78 -1.06 7.10
C LEU A 203 5.04 -0.42 5.92
N SER A 204 4.65 0.84 6.07
CA SER A 204 4.39 1.67 4.89
C SER A 204 5.70 2.01 4.19
N SER A 205 5.70 2.12 2.86
CA SER A 205 6.88 2.48 2.06
C SER A 205 6.61 3.68 1.14
N HIS A 206 7.56 4.02 0.27
CA HIS A 206 7.43 5.14 -0.66
C HIS A 206 6.15 5.10 -1.52
N LEU A 207 5.78 3.90 -2.02
CA LEU A 207 4.67 3.70 -2.96
C LEU A 207 3.59 2.74 -2.45
N GLN A 208 3.75 2.21 -1.24
CA GLN A 208 2.84 1.18 -0.70
C GLN A 208 2.35 1.62 0.68
N ASP A 209 1.04 1.64 0.86
CA ASP A 209 0.42 1.75 2.17
C ASP A 209 0.53 0.41 2.90
N LEU A 210 0.71 0.44 4.21
CA LEU A 210 0.78 -0.78 5.02
C LEU A 210 -0.45 -1.67 4.80
N LEU A 211 -1.66 -1.09 4.79
CA LEU A 211 -2.92 -1.81 4.54
C LEU A 211 -2.87 -2.66 3.26
N THR A 212 -2.12 -2.23 2.25
CA THR A 212 -2.09 -2.89 0.94
C THR A 212 -0.99 -3.94 0.80
N VAL A 213 -0.20 -4.22 1.84
CA VAL A 213 0.89 -5.22 1.82
C VAL A 213 0.35 -6.64 1.58
N VAL A 214 -0.75 -7.01 2.24
CA VAL A 214 -1.44 -8.30 2.05
C VAL A 214 -2.36 -8.24 0.84
N ARG A 215 -2.41 -9.32 0.04
CA ARG A 215 -3.29 -9.43 -1.13
C ARG A 215 -4.74 -9.29 -0.73
N LYS A 216 -5.53 -8.57 -1.55
CA LYS A 216 -6.94 -8.24 -1.26
C LYS A 216 -7.81 -9.48 -0.93
N ALA A 217 -7.57 -10.61 -1.60
CA ALA A 217 -8.32 -11.85 -1.38
C ALA A 217 -8.14 -12.44 0.03
N ASP A 218 -6.98 -12.22 0.64
CA ASP A 218 -6.58 -12.87 1.88
C ASP A 218 -6.90 -12.02 3.13
N ARG A 219 -7.37 -10.77 2.95
CA ARG A 219 -7.48 -9.79 4.04
C ARG A 219 -8.63 -10.03 5.02
N TYR A 220 -9.68 -10.73 4.59
CA TYR A 220 -10.93 -10.86 5.36
C TYR A 220 -11.12 -12.23 5.98
N LEU A 221 -10.59 -13.28 5.34
CA LEU A 221 -10.90 -14.68 5.67
C LEU A 221 -9.82 -15.35 6.53
N LEU A 222 -8.59 -14.86 6.48
CA LEU A 222 -7.46 -15.50 7.14
C LEU A 222 -7.12 -14.80 8.47
N PRO A 223 -7.06 -15.54 9.59
CA PRO A 223 -6.56 -14.99 10.84
C PRO A 223 -5.07 -14.70 10.74
N ILE A 224 -4.64 -13.69 11.48
CA ILE A 224 -3.22 -13.35 11.63
C ILE A 224 -2.71 -14.03 12.89
N VAL A 225 -1.71 -14.90 12.74
CA VAL A 225 -1.13 -15.70 13.82
C VAL A 225 0.33 -15.33 14.06
N ASN A 226 0.86 -15.67 15.24
CA ASN A 226 2.30 -15.60 15.49
C ASN A 226 3.03 -16.81 14.86
N LEU A 227 4.36 -16.89 15.05
CA LEU A 227 5.18 -17.99 14.51
C LEU A 227 4.74 -19.40 14.98
N LYS A 228 4.06 -19.51 16.13
CA LYS A 228 3.58 -20.78 16.70
C LYS A 228 2.12 -21.09 16.35
N GLY A 229 1.48 -20.26 15.52
CA GLY A 229 0.08 -20.46 15.11
C GLY A 229 -0.96 -19.91 16.10
N GLU A 230 -0.55 -19.17 17.14
CA GLU A 230 -1.47 -18.54 18.09
C GLU A 230 -2.07 -17.27 17.47
N ILE A 231 -3.38 -17.09 17.54
CA ILE A 231 -4.10 -16.01 16.87
C ILE A 231 -3.80 -14.66 17.54
N LEU A 232 -3.24 -13.72 16.78
CA LEU A 232 -3.04 -12.33 17.19
C LEU A 232 -4.21 -11.44 16.78
N PHE A 233 -4.75 -11.65 15.56
CA PHE A 233 -5.87 -10.89 15.02
C PHE A 233 -6.84 -11.79 14.26
N ASN A 234 -8.12 -11.43 14.28
CA ASN A 234 -9.16 -12.16 13.56
C ASN A 234 -8.94 -12.17 12.05
N ASN A 235 -8.45 -11.06 11.49
CA ASN A 235 -8.02 -10.93 10.10
C ASN A 235 -7.19 -9.65 9.89
N TRP A 236 -6.67 -9.47 8.67
CA TRP A 236 -5.84 -8.31 8.31
C TRP A 236 -6.55 -6.97 8.47
N GLU A 237 -7.79 -6.85 7.99
CA GLU A 237 -8.55 -5.58 8.04
C GLU A 237 -8.83 -5.14 9.49
N SER A 238 -8.99 -6.09 10.42
CA SER A 238 -9.27 -5.76 11.83
C SER A 238 -8.15 -4.92 12.48
N ILE A 239 -6.91 -5.04 12.00
CA ILE A 239 -5.76 -4.25 12.45
C ILE A 239 -5.95 -2.77 12.13
N PHE A 240 -6.61 -2.45 11.02
CA PHE A 240 -6.75 -1.10 10.46
C PHE A 240 -8.15 -0.51 10.66
N SER A 241 -8.92 -1.06 11.60
CA SER A 241 -10.27 -0.60 11.96
C SER A 241 -10.32 0.78 12.64
N GLY A 242 -9.16 1.41 12.86
CA GLY A 242 -9.02 2.67 13.59
C GLY A 242 -8.75 2.52 15.09
N ASN A 243 -8.81 1.31 15.65
CA ASN A 243 -8.51 1.04 17.07
C ASN A 243 -7.00 1.01 17.40
N GLY A 244 -6.14 1.14 16.39
CA GLY A 244 -4.68 1.09 16.52
C GLY A 244 -4.10 -0.33 16.48
N GLY A 245 -4.83 -1.30 15.91
CA GLY A 245 -4.38 -2.69 15.87
C GLY A 245 -4.24 -3.26 17.27
N GLN A 246 -5.29 -3.12 18.08
CA GLN A 246 -5.32 -3.62 19.45
C GLN A 246 -5.18 -5.15 19.47
N PHE A 247 -4.27 -5.67 20.30
CA PHE A 247 -4.00 -7.11 20.44
C PHE A 247 -3.87 -7.51 21.92
N ASP A 248 -3.92 -8.81 22.17
CA ASP A 248 -3.74 -9.39 23.50
C ASP A 248 -2.24 -9.50 23.85
N LEU A 249 -1.83 -8.81 24.91
CA LEU A 249 -0.45 -8.81 25.41
C LEU A 249 0.02 -10.17 25.93
N GLN A 250 -0.90 -11.08 26.27
CA GLN A 250 -0.56 -12.43 26.71
C GLN A 250 -0.08 -13.32 25.57
N ILE A 251 -0.41 -12.96 24.32
CA ILE A 251 -0.04 -13.75 23.13
C ILE A 251 1.32 -13.25 22.62
N PRO A 252 2.37 -14.07 22.65
CA PRO A 252 3.70 -13.62 22.28
C PRO A 252 3.83 -13.29 20.79
N ILE A 253 4.65 -12.28 20.48
CA ILE A 253 5.19 -12.07 19.14
C ILE A 253 6.59 -12.67 19.12
N TYR A 254 6.79 -13.66 18.24
CA TYR A 254 8.08 -14.32 18.07
C TYR A 254 8.85 -13.73 16.89
N SER A 255 10.17 -13.73 17.00
CA SER A 255 11.08 -13.51 15.88
C SER A 255 11.31 -14.79 15.10
N PHE A 256 11.88 -14.72 13.89
CA PHE A 256 12.10 -15.88 13.01
C PHE A 256 12.95 -16.99 13.65
N ASP A 257 13.85 -16.65 14.58
CA ASP A 257 14.63 -17.63 15.36
C ASP A 257 13.93 -18.15 16.63
N GLY A 258 12.65 -17.78 16.82
CA GLY A 258 11.80 -18.31 17.88
C GLY A 258 11.86 -17.56 19.21
N ARG A 259 12.57 -16.43 19.31
CA ARG A 259 12.60 -15.64 20.55
C ARG A 259 11.37 -14.77 20.72
N ASN A 260 10.84 -14.70 21.94
CA ASN A 260 9.72 -13.83 22.29
C ASN A 260 10.20 -12.38 22.43
N VAL A 261 9.79 -11.53 21.50
CA VAL A 261 10.25 -10.13 21.40
C VAL A 261 9.88 -9.31 22.65
N MET A 262 8.79 -9.65 23.34
CA MET A 262 8.35 -8.91 24.52
C MET A 262 9.22 -9.16 25.75
N THR A 263 9.85 -10.33 25.86
CA THR A 263 10.65 -10.72 27.04
C THR A 263 12.14 -10.75 26.77
N ASP A 264 12.55 -10.99 25.51
CA ASP A 264 13.95 -11.13 25.15
C ASP A 264 14.72 -9.78 25.25
N PRO A 265 15.93 -9.76 25.82
CA PRO A 265 16.70 -8.54 26.02
C PRO A 265 17.26 -7.93 24.73
N ALA A 266 17.33 -8.69 23.62
CA ALA A 266 17.83 -8.17 22.34
C ALA A 266 17.00 -6.98 21.82
N TRP A 267 15.72 -6.92 22.19
CA TRP A 267 14.86 -5.76 21.96
C TRP A 267 14.66 -4.99 23.26
N ALA A 268 15.66 -4.24 23.71
CA ALA A 268 15.54 -3.43 24.93
C ALA A 268 14.31 -2.50 24.89
N GLN A 269 14.05 -1.92 23.72
CA GLN A 269 12.90 -1.05 23.47
C GLN A 269 11.78 -1.85 22.80
N LYS A 270 10.65 -2.00 23.52
CA LYS A 270 9.46 -2.74 23.06
C LYS A 270 8.58 -1.88 22.15
N ILE A 271 9.20 -1.27 21.15
CA ILE A 271 8.58 -0.35 20.19
C ILE A 271 8.71 -0.99 18.80
N ILE A 272 7.67 -0.89 17.98
CA ILE A 272 7.67 -1.37 16.59
C ILE A 272 7.59 -0.21 15.61
N TRP A 273 8.39 -0.24 14.55
CA TRP A 273 8.21 0.66 13.41
C TRP A 273 6.97 0.28 12.59
N HIS A 274 6.25 1.26 12.06
CA HIS A 274 5.18 1.03 11.07
C HIS A 274 5.02 2.15 10.02
N GLY A 275 5.39 3.41 10.32
CA GLY A 275 5.34 4.52 9.36
C GLY A 275 3.94 4.82 8.80
N SER A 276 2.89 4.49 9.55
CA SER A 276 1.51 4.43 9.04
C SER A 276 0.51 5.07 10.01
N SER A 277 -0.61 5.56 9.48
CA SER A 277 -1.77 5.96 10.30
C SER A 277 -2.47 4.75 10.93
N LEU A 278 -3.48 5.01 11.78
CA LEU A 278 -4.33 3.98 12.38
C LEU A 278 -5.05 3.10 11.34
N ASN A 279 -5.25 3.63 10.12
CA ASN A 279 -5.92 2.93 9.02
C ASN A 279 -4.91 2.33 8.02
N GLY A 280 -3.62 2.29 8.37
CA GLY A 280 -2.58 1.67 7.55
C GLY A 280 -2.18 2.50 6.33
N ILE A 281 -2.49 3.79 6.30
CA ILE A 281 -2.09 4.71 5.22
C ILE A 281 -0.72 5.31 5.52
N ARG A 282 0.17 5.37 4.53
CA ARG A 282 1.55 5.84 4.72
C ARG A 282 1.61 7.28 5.23
N GLN A 283 2.47 7.52 6.21
CA GLN A 283 2.77 8.87 6.72
C GLN A 283 4.08 9.35 6.11
N ILE A 284 3.99 10.06 4.97
CA ILE A 284 5.16 10.48 4.17
C ILE A 284 6.15 11.32 4.98
N SER A 285 5.67 12.10 5.95
CA SER A 285 6.52 12.89 6.85
C SER A 285 7.14 12.08 8.00
N ASN A 286 6.58 10.90 8.33
CA ASN A 286 6.91 10.11 9.52
C ASN A 286 7.16 8.64 9.17
N TYR A 287 8.06 8.40 8.21
CA TYR A 287 8.47 7.05 7.80
C TYR A 287 9.96 6.96 7.43
N CYS A 288 10.81 7.77 8.08
CA CYS A 288 12.26 7.78 7.88
C CYS A 288 12.69 7.89 6.41
N GLU A 289 12.08 8.83 5.67
CA GLU A 289 12.31 9.03 4.23
C GLU A 289 12.21 7.74 3.40
N ALA A 290 11.15 6.96 3.67
CA ALA A 290 10.92 5.63 3.13
C ALA A 290 11.97 4.60 3.58
N TRP A 291 12.35 4.68 4.86
CA TRP A 291 13.29 3.81 5.55
C TRP A 291 14.72 3.81 4.97
N ARG A 292 15.23 5.00 4.66
CA ARG A 292 16.55 5.21 4.02
C ARG A 292 17.48 6.11 4.83
N THR A 293 17.11 6.44 6.06
CA THR A 293 17.91 7.33 6.90
C THR A 293 17.77 6.95 8.36
N SER A 294 18.90 7.01 9.07
CA SER A 294 18.98 6.89 10.53
C SER A 294 19.34 8.24 11.19
N ASP A 295 19.05 9.36 10.51
CA ASP A 295 19.32 10.69 11.03
C ASP A 295 18.52 10.95 12.33
N LEU A 296 19.15 11.65 13.27
CA LEU A 296 18.56 12.00 14.55
C LEU A 296 17.34 12.92 14.40
N ALA A 297 17.36 13.85 13.43
CA ALA A 297 16.33 14.86 13.21
C ALA A 297 15.13 14.33 12.42
N VAL A 298 15.30 13.22 11.69
CA VAL A 298 14.21 12.61 10.91
C VAL A 298 13.39 11.69 11.81
N MET A 299 12.07 11.73 11.61
CA MET A 299 11.12 11.01 12.44
C MET A 299 10.45 9.86 11.67
N GLY A 300 10.12 8.81 12.40
CA GLY A 300 9.32 7.67 11.95
C GLY A 300 8.15 7.43 12.88
N GLN A 301 7.05 6.89 12.36
CA GLN A 301 5.91 6.46 13.17
C GLN A 301 6.14 5.06 13.72
N ALA A 302 5.97 4.91 15.03
CA ALA A 302 6.20 3.69 15.77
C ALA A 302 5.17 3.49 16.88
N SER A 303 4.96 2.24 17.28
CA SER A 303 4.00 1.89 18.33
C SER A 303 4.69 1.21 19.52
N LEU A 304 4.32 1.63 20.74
CA LEU A 304 4.80 0.98 21.96
C LEU A 304 3.97 -0.28 22.21
N LEU A 305 4.57 -1.47 22.06
CA LEU A 305 3.87 -2.74 22.22
C LEU A 305 3.24 -2.92 23.61
N LYS A 306 3.84 -2.36 24.67
CA LYS A 306 3.28 -2.40 26.04
C LYS A 306 1.91 -1.74 26.16
N SER A 307 1.49 -0.92 25.19
CA SER A 307 0.14 -0.33 25.14
C SER A 307 -0.93 -1.31 24.63
N GLY A 308 -0.54 -2.48 24.12
CA GLY A 308 -1.43 -3.43 23.46
C GLY A 308 -1.85 -3.01 22.05
N LYS A 309 -1.15 -2.07 21.41
CA LYS A 309 -1.44 -1.57 20.06
C LYS A 309 -0.26 -1.77 19.12
N LEU A 310 -0.55 -2.10 17.86
CA LEU A 310 0.48 -2.14 16.80
C LEU A 310 0.64 -0.82 16.04
N LEU A 311 -0.37 0.04 16.05
CA LEU A 311 -0.40 1.27 15.27
C LEU A 311 -0.64 2.50 16.16
N ASP A 312 -0.12 2.52 17.39
CA ASP A 312 -0.09 3.73 18.19
C ASP A 312 0.64 4.85 17.43
N GLN A 313 0.15 6.09 17.54
CA GLN A 313 0.58 7.18 16.66
C GLN A 313 1.69 8.00 17.31
N LYS A 314 2.81 7.34 17.65
CA LYS A 314 3.96 8.00 18.27
C LYS A 314 5.09 8.15 17.27
N SER A 315 5.70 9.34 17.26
CA SER A 315 6.84 9.63 16.41
C SER A 315 8.13 9.51 17.19
N TYR A 316 9.12 8.84 16.61
CA TYR A 316 10.44 8.64 17.19
C TYR A 316 11.53 8.95 16.17
N SER A 317 12.71 9.34 16.66
CA SER A 317 13.87 9.56 15.80
C SER A 317 14.30 8.28 15.09
N CYS A 318 14.59 8.39 13.80
CA CYS A 318 15.03 7.28 12.94
C CYS A 318 16.40 6.71 13.32
N SER A 319 17.16 7.41 14.15
CA SER A 319 18.39 6.88 14.78
C SER A 319 18.13 5.74 15.78
N ASN A 320 16.90 5.65 16.33
CA ASN A 320 16.55 4.58 17.27
C ASN A 320 16.41 3.24 16.56
N SER A 321 16.86 2.18 17.23
CA SER A 321 16.69 0.81 16.75
C SER A 321 15.49 0.14 17.42
N PHE A 322 14.47 -0.20 16.64
CA PHE A 322 13.20 -0.78 17.10
C PHE A 322 12.86 -2.07 16.39
N ILE A 323 11.83 -2.74 16.88
CA ILE A 323 11.32 -3.99 16.30
C ILE A 323 10.75 -3.70 14.91
N VAL A 324 11.01 -4.60 13.97
CA VAL A 324 10.38 -4.62 12.65
C VAL A 324 9.66 -5.95 12.50
N LEU A 325 8.38 -5.89 12.12
CA LEU A 325 7.57 -7.07 11.88
C LEU A 325 7.52 -7.40 10.39
N CYS A 326 7.25 -8.66 10.09
CA CYS A 326 7.14 -9.25 8.77
C CYS A 326 5.83 -10.03 8.70
N ILE A 327 5.05 -9.80 7.66
CA ILE A 327 3.77 -10.45 7.41
C ILE A 327 3.85 -11.31 6.15
N GLU A 328 3.30 -12.50 6.24
CA GLU A 328 3.01 -13.33 5.07
C GLU A 328 2.01 -12.61 4.15
N ASN A 329 2.43 -12.26 2.93
CA ASN A 329 1.64 -11.37 2.07
C ASN A 329 0.50 -12.09 1.31
N SER A 330 0.52 -13.42 1.30
CA SER A 330 -0.51 -14.26 0.71
C SER A 330 -0.37 -15.70 1.21
N TYR A 331 -1.49 -16.39 1.34
CA TYR A 331 -1.49 -17.82 1.63
C TYR A 331 -1.27 -18.61 0.34
N ILE A 332 -0.31 -19.54 0.37
CA ILE A 332 -0.08 -20.50 -0.71
C ILE A 332 -0.32 -21.89 -0.13
N SER A 333 -1.32 -22.61 -0.62
CA SER A 333 -1.52 -24.00 -0.23
C SER A 333 -0.41 -24.87 -0.84
N ASP A 334 0.18 -25.76 -0.03
CA ASP A 334 1.23 -26.71 -0.47
C ASP A 334 0.75 -27.71 -1.54
N ILE A 335 -0.50 -27.63 -1.99
CA ILE A 335 -1.11 -28.50 -3.01
C ILE A 335 -0.53 -28.22 -4.41
N GLY A 336 0.17 -27.10 -4.62
CA GLY A 336 0.83 -26.76 -5.89
C GLY A 336 2.27 -27.24 -6.06
N ARG A 337 2.86 -27.95 -5.09
CA ARG A 337 4.23 -28.50 -5.20
C ARG A 337 4.19 -30.00 -5.50
N LYS A 338 3.86 -30.35 -6.74
CA LYS A 338 4.26 -31.61 -7.36
C LYS A 338 4.75 -31.34 -8.78
#